data_AF-A0A433WQM2-F1
#
_entry.id   AF-A0A433WQM2-F1
#
_cell.length_a   1.000
_cell.length_b   1.000
_cell.length_c   1.000
_cell.angle_alpha   90.00
_cell.angle_beta   90.00
_cell.angle_gamma   90.00
#
_symmetry.space_group_name_H-M   'P 1'
#
loop_
_entity.id
_entity.type
_entity.pdbx_description
1 polymer ?
#
loop_
_entity_poly.entity_id
_entity_poly.type
_entity_poly.pdbx_seq_one_letter_code
_entity_poly.pdbx_strand_id
1 'polypeptide(L)'
;MDRPIIYAGAVPFDTDLLRLGRYAKEGLGRLAEIVFGSETVRASGFSCQLSDKALSVTLGPGTIMAPDLLDRAHIGSSSAGLEADNALIQSLFYSNEAQDLAIPMTGASVTIYALCREVDDLNDVLPFYNADNPEQTMAGPDNRGKALPTRRAGRITFYAGTSAPSVEGGRAVPLYVLSIPEGAENLSAVTARQCAAFQSAMTDLATIEFVQRISQPQALCSTSTLLTVPNWARQVELRVIGGGGGGASTSVLSPEAGSFSGAGGGAGGDCWGVYAVDASRNAQLSATVGAGGDADRRGEPSFVTYGGQPLLTADGGGAGVFGTAQNSYGGGGGGAGGG
;
A
#
# COMPACT_ATOMS: atom_id res chain seq x y z
N MET A 1 20.08 6.68 13.46
CA MET A 1 20.78 5.39 13.41
C MET A 1 21.93 5.51 14.37
N ASP A 2 21.92 4.68 15.39
CA ASP A 2 22.89 4.76 16.46
C ASP A 2 24.16 4.00 16.08
N ARG A 3 25.31 4.51 16.52
CA ARG A 3 26.63 3.95 16.20
C ARG A 3 27.53 4.04 17.42
N PRO A 4 28.26 2.96 17.76
CA PRO A 4 29.27 3.04 18.80
C PRO A 4 30.44 3.93 18.32
N ILE A 5 30.99 4.74 19.23
CA ILE A 5 32.22 5.50 19.01
C ILE A 5 33.33 4.78 19.77
N ILE A 6 34.37 4.34 19.06
CA ILE A 6 35.55 3.69 19.64
C ILE A 6 36.75 4.62 19.47
N TYR A 7 37.45 4.91 20.56
CA TYR A 7 38.58 5.83 20.58
C TYR A 7 39.91 5.11 20.37
N ALA A 8 40.93 5.85 19.94
CA ALA A 8 42.29 5.34 19.84
C ALA A 8 42.79 4.87 21.22
N GLY A 9 43.29 3.64 21.29
CA GLY A 9 43.76 3.01 22.53
C GLY A 9 42.68 2.33 23.37
N ALA A 10 41.40 2.40 22.98
CA ALA A 10 40.33 1.65 23.64
C ALA A 10 40.36 0.17 23.25
N VAL A 11 40.10 -0.71 24.21
CA VAL A 11 39.93 -2.16 23.98
C VAL A 11 38.45 -2.41 23.63
N PRO A 12 38.14 -3.01 22.47
CA PRO A 12 36.76 -3.34 22.11
C PRO A 12 36.13 -4.32 23.10
N PHE A 13 34.89 -4.05 23.50
CA PHE A 13 34.10 -4.99 24.30
C PHE A 13 33.21 -5.85 23.39
N ASP A 14 32.82 -7.01 23.87
CA ASP A 14 31.80 -7.85 23.23
C ASP A 14 30.47 -7.09 23.02
N THR A 15 30.12 -6.23 23.99
CA THR A 15 28.96 -5.34 23.92
C THR A 15 28.99 -4.38 22.72
N ASP A 16 30.16 -4.01 22.21
CA ASP A 16 30.25 -3.13 21.03
C ASP A 16 29.75 -3.85 19.77
N LEU A 17 30.04 -5.14 19.62
CA LEU A 17 29.53 -5.96 18.53
C LEU A 17 28.03 -6.25 18.69
N LEU A 18 27.60 -6.57 19.92
CA LEU A 18 26.19 -6.82 20.20
C LEU A 18 25.34 -5.56 19.93
N ARG A 19 25.85 -4.36 20.22
CA ARG A 19 25.17 -3.08 19.93
C ARG A 19 24.97 -2.88 18.44
N LEU A 20 25.95 -3.24 17.60
CA LEU A 20 25.80 -3.13 16.14
C LEU A 20 24.64 -3.99 15.64
N GLY A 21 24.50 -5.22 16.15
CA GLY A 21 23.37 -6.11 15.84
C GLY A 21 22.03 -5.51 16.28
N ARG A 22 21.96 -5.00 17.51
CA ARG A 22 20.76 -4.34 18.05
C ARG A 22 20.35 -3.11 17.23
N TYR A 23 21.27 -2.21 16.94
CA TYR A 23 20.97 -1.00 16.17
C TYR A 23 20.58 -1.30 14.72
N ALA A 24 21.13 -2.37 14.14
CA ALA A 24 20.71 -2.84 12.82
C ALA A 24 19.25 -3.36 12.87
N LYS A 25 18.91 -4.19 13.87
CA LYS A 25 17.54 -4.67 14.08
C LYS A 25 16.57 -3.51 14.29
N GLU A 26 16.92 -2.56 15.15
CA GLU A 26 16.09 -1.38 15.42
C GLU A 26 15.91 -0.49 14.19
N GLY A 27 16.99 -0.20 13.47
CA GLY A 27 16.93 0.62 12.26
C GLY A 27 16.06 -0.01 11.16
N LEU A 28 16.19 -1.32 10.95
CA LEU A 28 15.37 -2.06 9.99
C LEU A 28 13.90 -2.15 10.44
N GLY A 29 13.67 -2.37 11.74
CA GLY A 29 12.33 -2.42 12.31
C GLY A 29 11.60 -1.10 12.16
N ARG A 30 12.23 0.01 12.56
CA ARG A 30 11.64 1.36 12.39
C ARG A 30 11.42 1.72 10.91
N LEU A 31 12.31 1.29 10.00
CA LEU A 31 12.09 1.45 8.57
C LEU A 31 10.85 0.66 8.11
N ALA A 32 10.70 -0.58 8.56
CA ALA A 32 9.55 -1.40 8.23
C ALA A 32 8.23 -0.82 8.78
N GLU A 33 8.25 -0.15 9.94
CA GLU A 33 7.09 0.60 10.46
C GLU A 33 6.66 1.73 9.54
N ILE A 34 7.62 2.47 8.97
CA ILE A 34 7.32 3.55 8.01
C ILE A 34 6.69 2.96 6.74
N VAL A 35 7.19 1.82 6.26
CA VAL A 35 6.75 1.20 5.00
C VAL A 35 5.39 0.50 5.15
N PHE A 36 5.19 -0.28 6.21
CA PHE A 36 4.01 -1.13 6.38
C PHE A 36 2.96 -0.55 7.33
N GLY A 37 3.34 0.42 8.16
CA GLY A 37 2.57 0.93 9.29
C GLY A 37 3.04 0.35 10.62
N SER A 38 2.94 1.15 11.68
CA SER A 38 3.19 0.70 13.05
C SER A 38 2.26 -0.44 13.45
N GLU A 39 2.78 -1.40 14.22
CA GLU A 39 2.02 -2.53 14.75
C GLU A 39 1.36 -3.47 13.72
N THR A 40 1.74 -3.35 12.45
CA THR A 40 1.18 -4.18 11.38
C THR A 40 1.86 -5.53 11.27
N VAL A 41 1.09 -6.58 10.97
CA VAL A 41 1.60 -7.93 10.69
C VAL A 41 1.50 -8.21 9.19
N ARG A 42 2.60 -8.66 8.58
CA ARG A 42 2.66 -9.01 7.16
C ARG A 42 3.41 -10.32 6.95
N ALA A 43 2.86 -11.19 6.11
CA ALA A 43 3.43 -12.47 5.73
C ALA A 43 3.68 -12.51 4.22
N SER A 44 4.79 -13.13 3.82
CA SER A 44 5.13 -13.40 2.42
C SER A 44 5.66 -14.82 2.29
N GLY A 45 5.33 -15.50 1.19
CA GLY A 45 5.65 -16.92 0.99
C GLY A 45 4.62 -17.85 1.63
N PHE A 46 5.09 -18.91 2.30
CA PHE A 46 4.26 -19.94 2.96
C PHE A 46 3.23 -20.60 2.05
N SER A 47 3.66 -21.03 0.86
CA SER A 47 2.78 -21.80 -0.03
C SER A 47 2.16 -22.97 0.72
N CYS A 48 0.82 -23.03 0.75
CA CYS A 48 0.06 -24.03 1.48
C CYS A 48 -0.33 -25.16 0.52
N GLN A 49 0.32 -26.32 0.65
CA GLN A 49 0.03 -27.51 -0.13
C GLN A 49 -0.78 -28.50 0.72
N LEU A 50 -2.03 -28.73 0.33
CA LEU A 50 -2.93 -29.66 1.02
C LEU A 50 -2.67 -31.09 0.54
N SER A 51 -2.61 -32.06 1.45
CA SER A 51 -2.40 -33.47 1.10
C SER A 51 -3.68 -34.11 0.52
N ASP A 52 -3.52 -34.86 -0.56
CA ASP A 52 -4.55 -35.70 -1.17
C ASP A 52 -4.70 -37.08 -0.47
N LYS A 53 -3.77 -37.40 0.42
CA LYS A 53 -3.65 -38.74 1.05
C LYS A 53 -3.80 -38.75 2.56
N ALA A 54 -3.66 -37.61 3.23
CA ALA A 54 -3.71 -37.52 4.68
C ALA A 54 -4.31 -36.18 5.14
N LEU A 55 -4.67 -36.10 6.42
CA LEU A 55 -5.02 -34.84 7.11
C LEU A 55 -3.75 -34.06 7.47
N SER A 56 -2.99 -33.66 6.46
CA SER A 56 -1.77 -32.86 6.63
C SER A 56 -1.62 -31.81 5.54
N VAL A 57 -0.86 -30.79 5.87
CA VAL A 57 -0.52 -29.67 4.98
C VAL A 57 0.99 -29.46 5.01
N THR A 58 1.59 -29.25 3.85
CA THR A 58 2.98 -28.81 3.75
C THR A 58 3.02 -27.31 3.53
N LEU A 59 3.67 -26.58 4.44
CA LEU A 59 3.86 -25.14 4.34
C LEU A 59 5.26 -24.86 3.84
N GLY A 60 5.37 -24.15 2.72
CA GLY A 60 6.65 -23.76 2.14
C GLY A 60 7.39 -22.70 2.96
N PRO A 61 8.62 -22.35 2.57
CA PRO A 61 9.38 -21.28 3.21
C PRO A 61 8.69 -19.93 3.08
N GLY A 62 8.99 -19.03 4.00
CA GLY A 62 8.37 -17.70 4.05
C GLY A 62 8.88 -16.84 5.18
N THR A 63 8.43 -15.59 5.18
CA THR A 63 8.82 -14.58 6.16
C THR A 63 7.61 -13.83 6.70
N ILE A 64 7.71 -13.40 7.95
CA ILE A 64 6.71 -12.57 8.62
C ILE A 64 7.41 -11.35 9.20
N MET A 65 6.91 -10.17 8.85
CA MET A 65 7.17 -8.93 9.58
C MET A 65 6.05 -8.74 10.61
N ALA A 66 6.40 -8.66 11.88
CA ALA A 66 5.42 -8.46 12.94
C ALA A 66 6.02 -7.67 14.11
N PRO A 67 5.19 -6.99 14.90
CA PRO A 67 5.66 -6.22 16.06
C PRO A 67 6.15 -7.17 17.15
N ASP A 68 7.38 -6.94 17.60
CA ASP A 68 8.02 -7.65 18.71
C ASP A 68 9.00 -6.73 19.46
N LEU A 69 9.45 -7.17 20.62
CA LEU A 69 10.42 -6.43 21.42
C LEU A 69 11.80 -6.43 20.74
N LEU A 70 12.54 -5.33 20.89
CA LEU A 70 13.89 -5.18 20.36
C LEU A 70 14.84 -6.26 20.91
N ASP A 71 14.78 -6.53 22.21
CA ASP A 71 15.44 -7.68 22.83
C ASP A 71 14.67 -8.11 24.07
N ARG A 72 13.97 -9.25 24.00
CA ARG A 72 13.15 -9.72 25.13
C ARG A 72 13.97 -10.18 26.34
N ALA A 73 15.19 -10.63 26.10
CA ALA A 73 16.08 -11.18 27.10
C ALA A 73 17.51 -10.66 26.88
N HIS A 74 18.31 -10.73 27.93
CA HIS A 74 19.74 -10.45 27.86
C HIS A 74 20.42 -11.20 26.70
N ILE A 75 21.36 -10.56 26.02
CA ILE A 75 22.19 -11.16 24.96
C ILE A 75 23.68 -11.00 25.31
N GLY A 76 24.45 -12.07 25.13
CA GLY A 76 25.86 -12.13 25.52
C GLY A 76 26.10 -12.89 26.83
N SER A 77 27.27 -12.69 27.42
CA SER A 77 27.68 -13.36 28.66
C SER A 77 26.96 -12.81 29.90
N SER A 78 26.84 -13.57 30.98
CA SER A 78 26.16 -13.08 32.20
C SER A 78 26.91 -11.96 32.93
N SER A 79 28.22 -11.80 32.70
CA SER A 79 29.07 -10.76 33.30
C SER A 79 29.30 -9.55 32.39
N ALA A 80 28.97 -9.67 31.11
CA ALA A 80 29.12 -8.64 30.08
C ALA A 80 28.15 -8.94 28.93
N GLY A 81 27.41 -7.95 28.47
CA GLY A 81 26.39 -8.16 27.45
C GLY A 81 25.45 -6.98 27.37
N LEU A 82 24.30 -7.19 26.74
CA LEU A 82 23.26 -6.19 26.68
C LEU A 82 22.01 -6.70 27.38
N GLU A 83 21.51 -5.89 28.32
CA GLU A 83 20.22 -6.10 28.97
C GLU A 83 19.08 -6.15 27.95
N ALA A 84 17.97 -6.74 28.37
CA ALA A 84 16.73 -6.73 27.61
C ALA A 84 16.30 -5.29 27.27
N ASP A 85 15.77 -5.12 26.06
CA ASP A 85 15.18 -3.88 25.57
C ASP A 85 13.75 -4.14 25.11
N ASN A 86 12.80 -3.54 25.83
CA ASN A 86 11.37 -3.75 25.62
C ASN A 86 10.76 -2.72 24.64
N ALA A 87 11.58 -1.98 23.89
CA ALA A 87 11.08 -1.16 22.80
C ALA A 87 10.36 -2.05 21.78
N LEU A 88 9.10 -1.73 21.47
CA LEU A 88 8.33 -2.44 20.46
C LEU A 88 8.75 -1.91 19.08
N ILE A 89 9.18 -2.82 18.20
CA ILE A 89 9.57 -2.52 16.83
C ILE A 89 9.02 -3.59 15.87
N GLN A 90 9.03 -3.33 14.57
CA GLN A 90 8.83 -4.40 13.59
C GLN A 90 10.03 -5.35 13.57
N SER A 91 9.76 -6.64 13.69
CA SER A 91 10.76 -7.71 13.68
C SER A 91 10.51 -8.71 12.56
N LEU A 92 11.60 -9.23 11.99
CA LEU A 92 11.57 -10.23 10.93
C LEU A 92 11.65 -11.64 11.52
N PHE A 93 10.68 -12.47 11.18
CA PHE A 93 10.67 -13.90 11.47
C PHE A 93 10.69 -14.68 10.15
N TYR A 94 11.35 -15.83 10.13
CA TYR A 94 11.46 -16.62 8.91
C TYR A 94 11.46 -18.13 9.16
N SER A 95 11.00 -18.86 8.14
CA SER A 95 11.25 -20.30 7.95
C SER A 95 11.86 -20.50 6.57
N ASN A 96 13.04 -21.12 6.51
CA ASN A 96 13.77 -21.33 5.27
C ASN A 96 13.46 -22.69 4.62
N GLU A 97 12.78 -23.57 5.34
CA GLU A 97 12.46 -24.92 4.89
C GLU A 97 10.96 -25.14 4.95
N ALA A 98 10.49 -26.08 4.13
CA ALA A 98 9.12 -26.55 4.17
C ALA A 98 8.88 -27.38 5.44
N GLN A 99 7.71 -27.22 6.06
CA GLN A 99 7.32 -27.97 7.25
C GLN A 99 5.98 -28.65 7.02
N ASP A 100 5.92 -29.94 7.35
CA ASP A 100 4.67 -30.69 7.37
C ASP A 100 3.92 -30.46 8.68
N LEU A 101 2.63 -30.17 8.57
CA LEU A 101 1.73 -29.89 9.68
C LEU A 101 0.54 -30.83 9.62
N ALA A 102 0.38 -31.65 10.67
CA ALA A 102 -0.82 -32.46 10.84
C ALA A 102 -2.01 -31.58 11.25
N ILE A 103 -3.17 -31.87 10.67
CA ILE A 103 -4.43 -31.24 11.07
C ILE A 103 -5.06 -32.09 12.19
N PRO A 104 -5.36 -31.50 13.36
CA PRO A 104 -5.71 -32.28 14.54
C PRO A 104 -7.19 -32.72 14.59
N MET A 105 -8.05 -32.22 13.71
CA MET A 105 -9.50 -32.47 13.79
C MET A 105 -10.22 -32.30 12.46
N THR A 106 -11.43 -32.87 12.39
CA THR A 106 -12.40 -32.78 11.30
C THR A 106 -13.71 -32.16 11.79
N GLY A 107 -14.61 -31.78 10.88
CA GLY A 107 -15.90 -31.17 11.22
C GLY A 107 -15.82 -29.75 11.78
N ALA A 108 -14.68 -29.07 11.59
CA ALA A 108 -14.41 -27.76 12.17
C ALA A 108 -13.68 -26.84 11.20
N SER A 109 -13.76 -25.54 11.47
CA SER A 109 -12.90 -24.55 10.83
C SER A 109 -11.58 -24.46 11.60
N VAL A 110 -10.49 -24.87 10.96
CA VAL A 110 -9.15 -24.92 11.55
C VAL A 110 -8.32 -23.79 10.97
N THR A 111 -7.69 -23.00 11.83
CA THR A 111 -6.74 -21.97 11.43
C THR A 111 -5.31 -22.48 11.59
N ILE A 112 -4.51 -22.28 10.55
CA ILE A 112 -3.06 -22.46 10.58
C ILE A 112 -2.42 -21.17 11.06
N TYR A 113 -1.70 -21.26 12.17
CA TYR A 113 -0.93 -20.18 12.77
C TYR A 113 0.56 -20.39 12.54
N ALA A 114 1.27 -19.31 12.22
CA ALA A 114 2.71 -19.21 12.39
C ALA A 114 3.01 -18.73 13.81
N LEU A 115 3.85 -19.46 14.53
CA LEU A 115 4.34 -19.11 15.86
C LEU A 115 5.69 -18.43 15.70
N CYS A 116 5.66 -17.11 15.76
CA CYS A 116 6.84 -16.26 15.62
C CYS A 116 7.48 -16.05 16.99
N ARG A 117 8.76 -16.38 17.12
CA ARG A 117 9.54 -16.05 18.32
C ARG A 117 11.03 -15.96 18.00
N GLU A 118 11.75 -15.23 18.83
CA GLU A 118 13.21 -15.28 18.81
C GLU A 118 13.70 -16.49 19.60
N VAL A 119 14.71 -17.16 19.05
CA VAL A 119 15.40 -18.27 19.70
C VAL A 119 16.90 -18.11 19.54
N ASP A 120 17.61 -18.44 20.60
CA ASP A 120 19.06 -18.59 20.58
C ASP A 120 19.36 -19.99 20.01
N ASP A 121 20.00 -20.03 18.84
CA ASP A 121 20.34 -21.24 18.10
C ASP A 121 21.83 -21.27 17.71
N LEU A 122 22.20 -22.27 16.90
CA LEU A 122 23.57 -22.50 16.43
C LEU A 122 24.56 -22.66 17.61
N ASN A 123 24.41 -23.77 18.33
CA ASN A 123 25.27 -24.10 19.47
C ASN A 123 26.65 -24.56 18.99
N ASP A 124 27.68 -23.77 19.26
CA ASP A 124 29.06 -24.07 18.92
C ASP A 124 29.97 -24.07 20.15
N VAL A 125 31.01 -24.90 20.12
CA VAL A 125 32.07 -24.87 21.13
C VAL A 125 33.02 -23.73 20.79
N LEU A 126 32.86 -22.61 21.48
CA LEU A 126 33.67 -21.41 21.25
C LEU A 126 35.03 -21.51 21.96
N PRO A 127 36.11 -20.97 21.38
CA PRO A 127 37.36 -20.78 22.09
C PRO A 127 37.21 -19.65 23.13
N PHE A 128 37.67 -19.88 24.36
CA PHE A 128 37.73 -18.89 25.43
C PHE A 128 39.18 -18.58 25.82
N TYR A 129 39.42 -17.32 26.19
CA TYR A 129 40.70 -16.91 26.75
C TYR A 129 40.88 -17.48 28.17
N ASN A 130 42.04 -18.05 28.44
CA ASN A 130 42.41 -18.53 29.76
C ASN A 130 43.28 -17.47 30.47
N ALA A 131 42.70 -16.78 31.45
CA ALA A 131 43.43 -15.77 32.20
C ALA A 131 44.55 -16.37 33.08
N ASP A 132 44.40 -17.62 33.53
CA ASP A 132 45.38 -18.30 34.38
C ASP A 132 46.53 -18.91 33.55
N ASN A 133 46.30 -19.23 32.28
CA ASN A 133 47.32 -19.71 31.36
C ASN A 133 47.10 -19.18 29.93
N PRO A 134 47.61 -17.97 29.61
CA PRO A 134 47.34 -17.29 28.33
C PRO A 134 47.83 -18.03 27.07
N GLU A 135 48.76 -18.97 27.21
CA GLU A 135 49.24 -19.80 26.09
C GLU A 135 48.27 -20.93 25.72
N GLN A 136 47.24 -21.15 26.54
CA GLN A 136 46.25 -22.21 26.35
C GLN A 136 44.85 -21.65 26.09
N THR A 137 44.31 -21.93 24.92
CA THR A 137 42.89 -21.67 24.62
C THR A 137 41.99 -22.68 25.33
N MET A 138 40.89 -22.22 25.91
CA MET A 138 39.86 -23.07 26.52
C MET A 138 38.79 -23.44 25.49
N ALA A 139 38.35 -24.69 25.48
CA ALA A 139 37.22 -25.13 24.67
C ALA A 139 35.90 -24.95 25.45
N GLY A 140 35.14 -23.91 25.12
CA GLY A 140 33.94 -23.52 25.85
C GLY A 140 34.23 -22.95 27.25
N PRO A 141 33.19 -22.53 27.99
CA PRO A 141 33.33 -22.08 29.36
C PRO A 141 33.99 -23.15 30.23
N ASP A 142 34.92 -22.73 31.10
CA ASP A 142 35.66 -23.59 32.02
C ASP A 142 36.46 -24.74 31.35
N ASN A 143 36.72 -24.65 30.03
CA ASN A 143 37.44 -25.65 29.24
C ASN A 143 36.76 -27.04 29.23
N ARG A 144 35.42 -27.08 29.29
CA ARG A 144 34.63 -28.32 29.37
C ARG A 144 34.01 -28.79 28.05
N GLY A 145 34.32 -28.12 26.94
CA GLY A 145 33.74 -28.42 25.62
C GLY A 145 32.24 -28.12 25.52
N LYS A 146 31.70 -27.28 26.42
CA LYS A 146 30.28 -26.93 26.40
C LYS A 146 29.99 -25.97 25.26
N ALA A 147 29.09 -26.36 24.37
CA ALA A 147 28.60 -25.49 23.30
C ALA A 147 27.67 -24.40 23.86
N LEU A 148 27.73 -23.22 23.24
CA LEU A 148 26.88 -22.07 23.55
C LEU A 148 26.18 -21.58 22.28
N PRO A 149 24.97 -21.02 22.39
CA PRO A 149 24.30 -20.45 21.22
C PRO A 149 25.07 -19.23 20.73
N THR A 150 25.22 -19.12 19.42
CA THR A 150 26.02 -18.06 18.77
C THR A 150 25.16 -17.10 17.95
N ARG A 151 23.86 -17.38 17.82
CA ARG A 151 22.92 -16.55 17.06
C ARG A 151 21.57 -16.49 17.74
N ARG A 152 21.02 -15.27 17.84
CA ARG A 152 19.60 -15.05 18.09
C ARG A 152 18.88 -14.86 16.76
N ALA A 153 17.84 -15.65 16.49
CA ALA A 153 17.11 -15.62 15.23
C ALA A 153 15.59 -15.59 15.45
N GLY A 154 14.89 -14.75 14.68
CA GLY A 154 13.43 -14.78 14.56
C GLY A 154 12.98 -16.00 13.75
N ARG A 155 12.43 -17.01 14.43
CA ARG A 155 11.99 -18.28 13.82
C ARG A 155 10.48 -18.41 13.79
N ILE A 156 10.03 -19.23 12.86
CA ILE A 156 8.64 -19.61 12.68
C ILE A 156 8.50 -21.12 12.80
N THR A 157 7.57 -21.56 13.63
CA THR A 157 6.99 -22.91 13.60
C THR A 157 5.50 -22.82 13.32
N PHE A 158 4.86 -23.92 12.95
CA PHE A 158 3.43 -23.91 12.63
C PHE A 158 2.58 -24.67 13.65
N TYR A 159 1.34 -24.21 13.79
CA TYR A 159 0.33 -24.83 14.64
C TYR A 159 -1.03 -24.76 13.93
N ALA A 160 -1.81 -25.84 14.00
CA ALA A 160 -3.18 -25.89 13.50
C ALA A 160 -4.16 -26.03 14.67
N GLY A 161 -5.17 -25.18 14.73
CA GLY A 161 -6.20 -25.24 15.77
C GLY A 161 -7.39 -24.32 15.49
N THR A 162 -8.44 -24.44 16.30
CA THR A 162 -9.64 -23.59 16.19
C THR A 162 -9.46 -22.21 16.83
N SER A 163 -8.41 -22.04 17.64
CA SER A 163 -8.05 -20.79 18.29
C SER A 163 -6.53 -20.59 18.28
N ALA A 164 -6.10 -19.33 18.39
CA ALA A 164 -4.69 -18.99 18.47
C ALA A 164 -4.08 -19.57 19.74
N PRO A 165 -2.92 -20.26 19.67
CA PRO A 165 -2.22 -20.72 20.86
C PRO A 165 -1.51 -19.54 21.55
N SER A 166 -1.33 -19.66 22.87
CA SER A 166 -0.42 -18.78 23.60
C SER A 166 1.02 -19.13 23.23
N VAL A 167 1.82 -18.13 22.86
CA VAL A 167 3.24 -18.28 22.55
C VAL A 167 4.04 -17.46 23.55
N GLU A 168 4.74 -18.15 24.45
CA GLU A 168 5.63 -17.47 25.40
C GLU A 168 6.75 -16.75 24.64
N GLY A 169 6.91 -15.45 24.93
CA GLY A 169 7.94 -14.62 24.33
C GLY A 169 7.81 -14.43 22.81
N GLY A 170 6.62 -14.65 22.26
CA GLY A 170 6.38 -14.54 20.82
C GLY A 170 4.94 -14.19 20.49
N ARG A 171 4.54 -14.49 19.25
CA ARG A 171 3.21 -14.18 18.73
C ARG A 171 2.71 -15.27 17.79
N ALA A 172 1.43 -15.58 17.88
CA ALA A 172 0.73 -16.39 16.89
C ALA A 172 0.14 -15.49 15.79
N VAL A 173 0.48 -15.76 14.54
CA VAL A 173 0.00 -15.05 13.35
C VAL A 173 -0.88 -15.98 12.52
N PRO A 174 -2.17 -15.66 12.29
CA PRO A 174 -3.02 -16.48 11.45
C PRO A 174 -2.61 -16.36 9.98
N LEU A 175 -2.37 -17.50 9.33
CA LEU A 175 -1.99 -17.58 7.92
C LEU A 175 -3.14 -18.07 7.05
N TYR A 176 -3.72 -19.23 7.35
CA TYR A 176 -4.77 -19.83 6.55
C TYR A 176 -5.93 -20.33 7.41
N VAL A 177 -7.14 -20.28 6.86
CA VAL A 177 -8.33 -20.95 7.41
C VAL A 177 -8.73 -22.08 6.48
N LEU A 178 -8.93 -23.27 7.05
CA LEU A 178 -9.39 -24.48 6.39
C LEU A 178 -10.77 -24.84 6.94
N SER A 179 -11.75 -25.06 6.06
CA SER A 179 -13.05 -25.63 6.45
C SER A 179 -13.01 -27.14 6.20
N ILE A 180 -12.89 -27.93 7.26
CA ILE A 180 -12.63 -29.37 7.16
C ILE A 180 -13.94 -30.12 7.40
N PRO A 181 -14.46 -30.86 6.40
CA PRO A 181 -15.68 -31.65 6.57
C PRO A 181 -15.55 -32.68 7.69
N GLU A 182 -16.66 -33.03 8.32
CA GLU A 182 -16.70 -34.12 9.30
C GLU A 182 -16.35 -35.45 8.63
N GLY A 183 -15.51 -36.27 9.29
CA GLY A 183 -15.08 -37.58 8.77
C GLY A 183 -14.12 -37.54 7.58
N ALA A 184 -13.55 -36.38 7.22
CA ALA A 184 -12.55 -36.30 6.15
C ALA A 184 -11.28 -37.12 6.50
N GLU A 185 -10.75 -37.88 5.53
CA GLU A 185 -9.49 -38.63 5.67
C GLU A 185 -8.29 -37.93 4.99
N ASN A 186 -8.58 -36.97 4.10
CA ASN A 186 -7.61 -36.16 3.39
C ASN A 186 -8.17 -34.75 3.10
N LEU A 187 -7.33 -33.88 2.51
CA LEU A 187 -7.67 -32.47 2.26
C LEU A 187 -7.92 -32.16 0.78
N SER A 188 -8.13 -33.17 -0.07
CA SER A 188 -8.30 -32.99 -1.53
C SER A 188 -9.48 -32.10 -1.93
N ALA A 189 -10.56 -32.11 -1.14
CA ALA A 189 -11.75 -31.28 -1.35
C ALA A 189 -11.76 -29.99 -0.52
N VAL A 190 -10.70 -29.73 0.26
CA VAL A 190 -10.58 -28.54 1.11
C VAL A 190 -9.88 -27.44 0.33
N THR A 191 -10.29 -26.19 0.56
CA THR A 191 -9.58 -25.01 0.02
C THR A 191 -8.99 -24.20 1.16
N ALA A 192 -7.73 -23.79 1.02
CA ALA A 192 -7.08 -22.92 1.99
C ALA A 192 -7.38 -21.44 1.70
N ARG A 193 -8.02 -20.75 2.65
CA ARG A 193 -8.28 -19.32 2.55
C ARG A 193 -7.22 -18.53 3.31
N GLN A 194 -6.52 -17.62 2.63
CA GLN A 194 -5.54 -16.73 3.26
C GLN A 194 -6.19 -15.78 4.28
N CYS A 195 -5.46 -15.51 5.37
CA CYS A 195 -5.84 -14.56 6.41
C CYS A 195 -5.28 -13.16 6.13
N ALA A 196 -5.63 -12.21 7.01
CA ALA A 196 -5.24 -10.81 6.88
C ALA A 196 -3.72 -10.57 6.85
N ALA A 197 -2.91 -11.49 7.38
CA ALA A 197 -1.45 -11.38 7.33
C ALA A 197 -0.90 -11.33 5.89
N PHE A 198 -1.59 -11.92 4.92
CA PHE A 198 -1.21 -11.88 3.50
C PHE A 198 -1.79 -10.67 2.74
N GLN A 199 -2.58 -9.81 3.39
CA GLN A 199 -3.13 -8.62 2.73
C GLN A 199 -2.01 -7.63 2.39
N SER A 200 -2.11 -7.02 1.21
CA SER A 200 -1.24 -5.93 0.79
C SER A 200 -1.22 -4.80 1.81
N ALA A 201 -0.04 -4.31 2.20
CA ALA A 201 0.10 -3.03 2.89
C ALA A 201 0.01 -1.86 1.88
N MET A 202 0.10 -0.62 2.35
CA MET A 202 0.01 0.68 1.64
C MET A 202 0.68 0.81 0.25
N THR A 203 1.46 -0.15 -0.22
CA THR A 203 2.01 -0.21 -1.57
C THR A 203 0.98 -0.46 -2.67
N ASP A 204 -0.26 -0.86 -2.34
CA ASP A 204 -1.39 -0.77 -3.30
C ASP A 204 -1.84 0.69 -3.54
N LEU A 205 -1.34 1.66 -2.74
CA LEU A 205 -1.62 3.09 -2.84
C LEU A 205 -0.35 3.96 -2.94
N ALA A 206 0.84 3.39 -3.06
CA ALA A 206 2.11 4.14 -3.06
C ALA A 206 3.05 3.75 -4.21
N THR A 207 2.48 3.44 -5.37
CA THR A 207 3.21 3.42 -6.65
C THR A 207 2.67 4.53 -7.54
N ILE A 208 3.36 4.80 -8.65
CA ILE A 208 2.98 5.76 -9.71
C ILE A 208 1.48 5.75 -10.04
N GLU A 209 0.76 4.65 -9.78
CA GLU A 209 -0.69 4.54 -9.89
C GLU A 209 -1.49 5.46 -8.95
N PHE A 210 -1.09 5.72 -7.70
CA PHE A 210 -1.80 6.67 -6.83
C PHE A 210 -1.58 8.11 -7.29
N VAL A 211 -0.35 8.47 -7.67
CA VAL A 211 -0.05 9.76 -8.29
C VAL A 211 -0.80 9.90 -9.62
N GLN A 212 -0.89 8.83 -10.42
CA GLN A 212 -1.68 8.81 -11.65
C GLN A 212 -3.18 8.92 -11.37
N ARG A 213 -3.72 8.25 -10.35
CA ARG A 213 -5.15 8.29 -9.98
C ARG A 213 -5.57 9.59 -9.31
N ILE A 214 -4.70 10.26 -8.55
CA ILE A 214 -4.96 11.63 -8.07
C ILE A 214 -4.75 12.68 -9.17
N SER A 215 -3.95 12.39 -10.20
CA SER A 215 -3.79 13.26 -11.37
C SER A 215 -4.82 13.01 -12.49
N GLN A 216 -5.53 11.88 -12.45
CA GLN A 216 -6.57 11.55 -13.41
C GLN A 216 -7.92 12.03 -12.89
N PRO A 217 -8.73 12.70 -13.72
CA PRO A 217 -10.06 13.11 -13.32
C PRO A 217 -10.91 11.88 -12.96
N GLN A 218 -11.58 11.92 -11.81
CA GLN A 218 -12.46 10.83 -11.36
C GLN A 218 -13.55 10.49 -12.39
N ALA A 219 -13.98 11.49 -13.18
CA ALA A 219 -14.86 11.30 -14.33
C ALA A 219 -14.54 12.34 -15.42
N LEU A 220 -14.50 11.88 -16.68
CA LEU A 220 -14.50 12.75 -17.86
C LEU A 220 -15.90 12.70 -18.50
N CYS A 221 -16.60 13.82 -18.50
CA CYS A 221 -17.94 13.91 -19.10
C CYS A 221 -17.84 14.52 -20.49
N SER A 222 -18.01 13.71 -21.54
CA SER A 222 -18.17 14.18 -22.92
C SER A 222 -19.64 14.38 -23.32
N THR A 223 -20.57 13.93 -22.48
CA THR A 223 -22.01 14.16 -22.58
C THR A 223 -22.57 14.50 -21.21
N SER A 224 -23.73 15.18 -21.19
CA SER A 224 -24.42 15.52 -19.95
C SER A 224 -24.77 14.26 -19.15
N THR A 225 -24.44 14.26 -17.86
CA THR A 225 -24.60 13.10 -16.99
C THR A 225 -24.71 13.48 -15.51
N LEU A 226 -25.20 12.55 -14.71
CA LEU A 226 -25.17 12.63 -13.25
C LEU A 226 -23.95 11.86 -12.74
N LEU A 227 -23.14 12.52 -11.92
CA LEU A 227 -22.02 11.92 -11.21
C LEU A 227 -22.38 11.70 -9.74
N THR A 228 -21.98 10.56 -9.19
CA THR A 228 -22.19 10.26 -7.78
C THR A 228 -20.99 10.71 -6.96
N VAL A 229 -21.22 11.58 -5.99
CA VAL A 229 -20.24 12.00 -4.97
C VAL A 229 -20.08 10.87 -3.97
N PRO A 230 -18.86 10.32 -3.78
CA PRO A 230 -18.64 9.28 -2.77
C PRO A 230 -18.95 9.77 -1.36
N ASN A 231 -19.45 8.89 -0.49
CA ASN A 231 -19.86 9.24 0.89
C ASN A 231 -18.73 9.84 1.75
N TRP A 232 -17.47 9.57 1.40
CA TRP A 232 -16.31 10.11 2.10
C TRP A 232 -15.86 11.49 1.58
N ALA A 233 -16.33 11.91 0.41
CA ALA A 233 -15.87 13.14 -0.22
C ALA A 233 -16.42 14.37 0.50
N ARG A 234 -15.53 15.30 0.83
CA ARG A 234 -15.87 16.61 1.44
C ARG A 234 -15.64 17.77 0.48
N GLN A 235 -14.87 17.54 -0.58
CA GLN A 235 -14.58 18.51 -1.63
C GLN A 235 -14.55 17.79 -2.98
N VAL A 236 -14.81 18.54 -4.04
CA VAL A 236 -14.62 18.12 -5.43
C VAL A 236 -13.86 19.19 -6.19
N GLU A 237 -12.90 18.77 -6.98
CA GLU A 237 -12.23 19.60 -7.96
C GLU A 237 -12.95 19.44 -9.30
N LEU A 238 -13.33 20.55 -9.91
CA LEU A 238 -14.10 20.58 -11.15
C LEU A 238 -13.39 21.44 -12.18
N ARG A 239 -13.35 20.96 -13.43
CA ARG A 239 -12.98 21.75 -14.61
C ARG A 239 -14.07 21.59 -15.65
N VAL A 240 -14.57 22.69 -16.20
CA VAL A 240 -15.65 22.70 -17.18
C VAL A 240 -15.26 23.60 -18.35
N ILE A 241 -15.47 23.09 -19.56
CA ILE A 241 -15.16 23.79 -20.81
C ILE A 241 -16.45 23.93 -21.61
N GLY A 242 -16.77 25.16 -22.02
CA GLY A 242 -17.93 25.47 -22.87
C GLY A 242 -17.73 24.96 -24.30
N GLY A 243 -18.83 24.78 -25.04
CA GLY A 243 -18.77 24.41 -26.45
C GLY A 243 -18.09 25.52 -27.29
N GLY A 244 -17.27 25.14 -28.28
CA GLY A 244 -16.74 26.10 -29.25
C GLY A 244 -17.85 26.68 -30.13
N GLY A 245 -17.71 27.93 -30.57
CA GLY A 245 -18.62 28.52 -31.55
C GLY A 245 -18.36 27.97 -32.95
N GLY A 246 -19.39 27.97 -33.80
CA GLY A 246 -19.24 27.61 -35.19
C GLY A 246 -18.63 28.74 -36.02
N GLY A 247 -17.88 28.36 -37.06
CA GLY A 247 -17.35 29.30 -38.04
C GLY A 247 -18.43 29.88 -38.94
N ALA A 248 -18.09 30.94 -39.66
CA ALA A 248 -19.03 31.60 -40.56
C ALA A 248 -19.24 30.76 -41.85
N SER A 249 -20.48 30.48 -42.24
CA SER A 249 -20.76 29.69 -43.44
C SER A 249 -20.47 30.47 -44.73
N THR A 250 -19.80 29.85 -45.70
CA THR A 250 -19.61 30.45 -47.02
C THR A 250 -20.88 30.32 -47.86
N SER A 251 -21.24 31.38 -48.56
CA SER A 251 -22.44 31.46 -49.40
C SER A 251 -22.11 31.82 -50.85
N VAL A 252 -20.87 31.56 -51.29
CA VAL A 252 -20.39 31.90 -52.64
C VAL A 252 -21.27 31.24 -53.70
N LEU A 253 -21.93 32.07 -54.50
CA LEU A 253 -22.64 31.66 -55.70
C LEU A 253 -21.84 32.04 -56.97
N SER A 254 -21.08 33.14 -56.92
CA SER A 254 -20.11 33.56 -57.95
C SER A 254 -18.96 34.37 -57.33
N PRO A 255 -17.85 34.65 -58.05
CA PRO A 255 -16.75 35.47 -57.55
C PRO A 255 -17.16 36.90 -57.11
N GLU A 256 -18.24 37.44 -57.68
CA GLU A 256 -18.79 38.76 -57.34
C GLU A 256 -20.02 38.70 -56.40
N ALA A 257 -20.54 37.51 -56.09
CA ALA A 257 -21.77 37.33 -55.32
C ALA A 257 -21.66 36.22 -54.25
N GLY A 258 -21.84 36.63 -52.99
CA GLY A 258 -21.81 35.77 -51.81
C GLY A 258 -20.52 35.88 -51.00
N SER A 259 -20.48 35.17 -49.87
CA SER A 259 -19.42 35.25 -48.88
C SER A 259 -18.31 34.23 -49.07
N PHE A 260 -17.09 34.66 -49.44
CA PHE A 260 -15.97 33.77 -49.81
C PHE A 260 -14.90 33.55 -48.72
N SER A 261 -14.91 34.33 -47.63
CA SER A 261 -13.90 34.24 -46.56
C SER A 261 -14.56 33.81 -45.25
N GLY A 262 -14.52 32.52 -44.90
CA GLY A 262 -15.04 32.04 -43.62
C GLY A 262 -14.17 32.48 -42.44
N ALA A 263 -14.79 32.93 -41.35
CA ALA A 263 -14.11 33.17 -40.07
C ALA A 263 -14.28 31.98 -39.14
N GLY A 264 -13.32 31.77 -38.23
CA GLY A 264 -13.44 30.77 -37.17
C GLY A 264 -14.42 31.21 -36.07
N GLY A 265 -15.06 30.24 -35.42
CA GLY A 265 -15.80 30.50 -34.19
C GLY A 265 -14.88 30.72 -32.99
N GLY A 266 -15.43 31.26 -31.91
CA GLY A 266 -14.71 31.50 -30.66
C GLY A 266 -14.52 30.22 -29.85
N ALA A 267 -13.48 30.19 -29.02
CA ALA A 267 -13.32 29.12 -28.02
C ALA A 267 -14.40 29.22 -26.94
N GLY A 268 -14.84 28.09 -26.39
CA GLY A 268 -15.63 28.09 -25.15
C GLY A 268 -14.83 28.57 -23.95
N GLY A 269 -15.51 28.99 -22.90
CA GLY A 269 -14.87 29.34 -21.63
C GLY A 269 -14.22 28.12 -20.98
N ASP A 270 -13.18 28.34 -20.17
CA ASP A 270 -12.54 27.31 -19.34
C ASP A 270 -12.60 27.79 -17.89
N CYS A 271 -13.26 27.01 -17.04
CA CYS A 271 -13.45 27.34 -15.63
C CYS A 271 -12.98 26.17 -14.77
N TRP A 272 -12.28 26.48 -13.68
CA TRP A 272 -11.71 25.52 -12.75
C TRP A 272 -11.88 25.98 -11.31
N GLY A 273 -12.23 25.08 -10.40
CA GLY A 273 -12.41 25.40 -8.99
C GLY A 273 -12.58 24.19 -8.09
N VAL A 274 -12.44 24.41 -6.78
CA VAL A 274 -12.60 23.40 -5.73
C VAL A 274 -13.78 23.77 -4.84
N TYR A 275 -14.75 22.88 -4.71
CA TYR A 275 -16.01 23.15 -4.02
C TYR A 275 -16.25 22.16 -2.89
N ALA A 276 -16.81 22.65 -1.78
CA ALA A 276 -17.26 21.79 -0.69
C ALA A 276 -18.51 21.01 -1.11
N VAL A 277 -18.55 19.73 -0.75
CA VAL A 277 -19.70 18.83 -0.97
C VAL A 277 -19.99 18.03 0.30
N ASP A 278 -21.23 17.58 0.43
CA ASP A 278 -21.67 16.72 1.53
C ASP A 278 -22.63 15.65 1.00
N ALA A 279 -22.06 14.48 0.69
CA ALA A 279 -22.80 13.35 0.14
C ALA A 279 -23.99 12.89 1.01
N SER A 280 -23.98 13.20 2.32
CA SER A 280 -25.12 12.93 3.21
C SER A 280 -26.34 13.81 2.94
N ARG A 281 -26.13 15.00 2.34
CA ARG A 281 -27.19 15.95 1.96
C ARG A 281 -27.61 15.78 0.51
N ASN A 282 -26.62 15.64 -0.38
CA ASN A 282 -26.86 15.35 -1.78
C ASN A 282 -25.65 14.60 -2.34
N ALA A 283 -25.88 13.40 -2.86
CA ALA A 283 -24.83 12.56 -3.44
C ALA A 283 -24.66 12.78 -4.94
N GLN A 284 -25.35 13.74 -5.57
CA GLN A 284 -25.34 13.92 -7.02
C GLN A 284 -24.77 15.28 -7.45
N LEU A 285 -23.83 15.23 -8.40
CA LEU A 285 -23.41 16.36 -9.23
C LEU A 285 -24.05 16.19 -10.61
N SER A 286 -24.75 17.22 -11.07
CA SER A 286 -25.30 17.22 -12.44
C SER A 286 -24.35 17.99 -13.35
N ALA A 287 -23.69 17.28 -14.25
CA ALA A 287 -22.82 17.85 -15.27
C ALA A 287 -23.60 18.01 -16.57
N THR A 288 -23.62 19.23 -17.10
CA THR A 288 -24.17 19.55 -18.41
C THR A 288 -23.01 19.91 -19.34
N VAL A 289 -22.92 19.19 -20.46
CA VAL A 289 -21.92 19.42 -21.51
C VAL A 289 -22.61 20.10 -22.67
N GLY A 290 -22.24 21.35 -22.95
CA GLY A 290 -22.77 22.11 -24.07
C GLY A 290 -22.21 21.62 -25.40
N ALA A 291 -23.08 21.54 -26.42
CA ALA A 291 -22.65 21.23 -27.78
C ALA A 291 -21.80 22.36 -28.39
N GLY A 292 -20.95 21.99 -29.36
CA GLY A 292 -20.34 22.97 -30.26
C GLY A 292 -21.40 23.64 -31.14
N GLY A 293 -21.17 24.90 -31.49
CA GLY A 293 -22.07 25.66 -32.35
C GLY A 293 -22.01 25.16 -33.80
N ASP A 294 -23.18 25.04 -34.43
CA ASP A 294 -23.27 24.94 -35.89
C ASP A 294 -22.70 26.20 -36.57
N ALA A 295 -22.55 26.16 -37.90
CA ALA A 295 -22.15 27.33 -38.66
C ALA A 295 -22.97 28.57 -38.29
N ASP A 296 -22.27 29.69 -38.07
CA ASP A 296 -22.82 30.98 -37.62
C ASP A 296 -23.57 30.94 -36.27
N ARG A 297 -23.41 29.87 -35.47
CA ARG A 297 -24.04 29.74 -34.15
C ARG A 297 -23.03 29.70 -32.99
N ARG A 298 -23.48 30.21 -31.85
CA ARG A 298 -22.74 30.13 -30.58
C ARG A 298 -22.67 28.68 -30.13
N GLY A 299 -21.57 28.30 -29.48
CA GLY A 299 -21.54 27.07 -28.69
C GLY A 299 -22.49 27.17 -27.49
N GLU A 300 -22.92 26.02 -26.98
CA GLU A 300 -23.73 25.95 -25.78
C GLU A 300 -22.85 26.02 -24.51
N PRO A 301 -23.39 26.51 -23.38
CA PRO A 301 -22.65 26.52 -22.12
C PRO A 301 -22.53 25.13 -21.53
N SER A 302 -21.42 24.88 -20.86
CA SER A 302 -21.22 23.72 -19.99
C SER A 302 -21.23 24.17 -18.54
N PHE A 303 -21.83 23.39 -17.64
CA PHE A 303 -21.86 23.74 -16.22
C PHE A 303 -22.06 22.52 -15.32
N VAL A 304 -21.69 22.66 -14.05
CA VAL A 304 -21.93 21.64 -13.02
C VAL A 304 -22.78 22.26 -11.91
N THR A 305 -23.84 21.56 -11.53
CA THR A 305 -24.68 21.93 -10.38
C THR A 305 -24.59 20.90 -9.26
N TYR A 306 -24.74 21.39 -8.03
CA TYR A 306 -24.83 20.58 -6.83
C TYR A 306 -26.02 21.07 -5.99
N GLY A 307 -26.97 20.18 -5.68
CA GLY A 307 -28.21 20.58 -5.00
C GLY A 307 -29.04 21.61 -5.78
N GLY A 308 -28.92 21.62 -7.12
CA GLY A 308 -29.60 22.59 -8.00
C GLY A 308 -28.94 23.97 -8.08
N GLN A 309 -27.83 24.20 -7.37
CA GLN A 309 -27.05 25.44 -7.46
C GLN A 309 -25.85 25.24 -8.38
N PRO A 310 -25.56 26.18 -9.30
CA PRO A 310 -24.37 26.11 -10.13
C PRO A 310 -23.11 26.29 -9.27
N LEU A 311 -22.18 25.34 -9.38
CA LEU A 311 -20.84 25.47 -8.80
C LEU A 311 -19.89 26.14 -9.79
N LEU A 312 -19.96 25.70 -11.04
CA LEU A 312 -19.04 26.08 -12.10
C LEU A 312 -19.80 26.22 -13.42
N THR A 313 -19.52 27.29 -14.17
CA THR A 313 -20.15 27.60 -15.46
C THR A 313 -19.09 28.06 -16.45
N ALA A 314 -19.19 27.58 -17.68
CA ALA A 314 -18.37 28.00 -18.80
C ALA A 314 -19.27 28.23 -20.02
N ASP A 315 -19.34 29.47 -20.49
CA ASP A 315 -20.15 29.83 -21.65
C ASP A 315 -19.56 29.26 -22.93
N GLY A 316 -20.41 29.01 -23.91
CA GLY A 316 -19.95 28.67 -25.25
C GLY A 316 -19.32 29.85 -25.99
N GLY A 317 -18.43 29.54 -26.92
CA GLY A 317 -17.76 30.52 -27.78
C GLY A 317 -18.73 31.16 -28.77
N GLY A 318 -18.51 32.46 -29.04
CA GLY A 318 -19.26 33.23 -30.04
C GLY A 318 -19.17 32.62 -31.44
N ALA A 319 -20.22 32.81 -32.24
CA ALA A 319 -20.18 32.47 -33.66
C ALA A 319 -19.19 33.36 -34.43
N GLY A 320 -18.49 32.80 -35.41
CA GLY A 320 -17.98 33.61 -36.51
C GLY A 320 -19.15 34.09 -37.37
N VAL A 321 -19.14 35.36 -37.78
CA VAL A 321 -20.26 35.94 -38.55
C VAL A 321 -19.75 36.86 -39.65
N PHE A 322 -20.51 36.96 -40.74
CA PHE A 322 -20.26 37.95 -41.78
C PHE A 322 -20.78 39.32 -41.37
N GLY A 323 -19.91 40.33 -41.42
CA GLY A 323 -20.31 41.73 -41.33
C GLY A 323 -20.77 42.29 -42.68
N THR A 324 -20.17 41.78 -43.77
CA THR A 324 -20.50 42.09 -45.16
C THR A 324 -20.22 40.86 -46.03
N ALA A 325 -20.61 40.88 -47.31
CA ALA A 325 -20.35 39.77 -48.24
C ALA A 325 -18.85 39.47 -48.47
N GLN A 326 -17.93 40.35 -48.07
CA GLN A 326 -16.49 40.16 -48.27
C GLN A 326 -15.70 40.11 -46.97
N ASN A 327 -16.35 40.28 -45.82
CA ASN A 327 -15.67 40.37 -44.54
C ASN A 327 -16.41 39.60 -43.44
N SER A 328 -15.69 38.71 -42.78
CA SER A 328 -16.15 37.95 -41.63
C SER A 328 -15.32 38.28 -40.39
N TYR A 329 -15.98 38.26 -39.24
CA TYR A 329 -15.37 38.46 -37.94
C TYR A 329 -15.33 37.12 -37.21
N GLY A 330 -14.20 36.84 -36.55
CA GLY A 330 -14.07 35.69 -35.68
C GLY A 330 -14.98 35.79 -34.46
N GLY A 331 -15.41 34.64 -33.94
CA GLY A 331 -16.20 34.60 -32.72
C GLY A 331 -15.40 35.00 -31.47
N GLY A 332 -16.05 35.68 -30.53
CA GLY A 332 -15.47 35.98 -29.22
C GLY A 332 -15.39 34.75 -28.32
N GLY A 333 -14.41 34.71 -27.41
CA GLY A 333 -14.30 33.65 -26.40
C GLY A 333 -15.50 33.60 -25.44
N GLY A 334 -15.81 32.41 -24.93
CA GLY A 334 -16.81 32.23 -23.87
C GLY A 334 -16.34 32.79 -22.53
N GLY A 335 -17.27 33.32 -21.73
CA GLY A 335 -17.04 33.68 -20.34
C GLY A 335 -16.93 32.46 -19.43
N ALA A 336 -16.41 32.67 -18.22
CA ALA A 336 -16.32 31.66 -17.18
C ALA A 336 -16.82 32.25 -15.85
N GLY A 337 -17.49 31.43 -15.04
CA GLY A 337 -18.06 31.84 -13.77
C GLY A 337 -18.05 30.71 -12.74
N GLY A 338 -17.47 30.97 -11.58
CA GLY A 338 -17.28 30.02 -10.50
C GLY A 338 -16.00 30.34 -9.73
N GLY A 339 -16.07 30.21 -8.40
CA GLY A 339 -15.01 30.54 -7.46
C GLY A 339 -15.55 30.55 -6.05
#